data_AF-A0A6N3UJK0-F1
#
_entry.id   AF-A0A6N3UJK0-F1
#
_cell.length_a   1.000
_cell.length_b   1.000
_cell.length_c   1.000
_cell.angle_alpha   90.00
_cell.angle_beta   90.00
_cell.angle_gamma   90.00
#
_symmetry.space_group_name_H-M   'P 1'
#
loop_
_entity.id
_entity.type
_entity.pdbx_description
1 polymer ?
#
loop_
_entity_poly.entity_id
_entity_poly.type
_entity_poly.pdbx_seq_one_letter_code
_entity_poly.pdbx_strand_id
1 'polypeptide(L)'
;MLVTLRLLSGLALAFLTAFAGAATCPDGSPAQADLSISRLEQQVQIWDDSYHRLGVSLVTDAQYDQARARLEQWQRCVGATPASDPLHTARGKVAHPVPHTGLSKLPDDQAVKRWLANRQGIWVQPKVDGVAVTLTYREGQLQHVISRGDGEKGQDWTASALTLNAIPRTLAHPVTLVLHGELYWRLPGHVQATSGSLNARSLVAGLMARHTLAPEHAERIGLFVWDWPDGPATLNERLQHLTRLGFVDSQTYSQPVEHFEQARDWRQRWHTTALPFATDGVVLRQSERPDAKRWQAKPPNWAVAWKYPHAQAISEVRSVTFNIGRTGRITPMLTLAPVTLDDRRIQRISVGSLQRWQTLDIRPGDHVAISLAGMTIPRLDSVVLRAPERLEVNAPTPQNFHSLSCWQPTQGCESQFLARLNRLSSKQGLALPFVGPGTWKKLIQSGQINSLTDWLTLDASRLVKIAGFGERSSERLLTSFQGARQQPFERWVKAIGLPPTGDAALGHSWQALVARDTDAWRAEPGIGPRRAEQLSAFLQDPNVRAISETLRAAAVPGFD
;
A
#
# COMPACT_ATOMS: atom_id res chain seq x y z
N MET A 1 29.63 23.63 38.64
CA MET A 1 28.55 22.65 38.37
C MET A 1 27.37 23.20 37.55
N LEU A 2 27.09 24.51 37.49
CA LEU A 2 25.98 25.04 36.68
C LEU A 2 26.27 25.24 35.18
N VAL A 3 27.55 25.36 34.78
CA VAL A 3 27.91 25.61 33.36
C VAL A 3 27.87 24.32 32.53
N THR A 4 28.25 23.18 33.12
CA THR A 4 28.20 21.87 32.47
C THR A 4 26.77 21.34 32.28
N LEU A 5 25.82 21.72 33.15
CA LEU A 5 24.41 21.31 33.02
C LEU A 5 23.68 22.04 31.86
N ARG A 6 24.08 23.27 31.54
CA ARG A 6 23.52 24.03 30.40
C ARG A 6 24.02 23.53 29.04
N LEU A 7 25.26 23.05 28.97
CA LEU A 7 25.83 22.44 27.74
C LEU A 7 25.22 21.07 27.42
N LEU A 8 24.90 20.25 28.43
CA LEU A 8 24.21 18.96 28.25
C LEU A 8 22.72 19.14 27.87
N SER A 9 22.07 20.21 28.34
CA SER A 9 20.68 20.53 27.97
C SER A 9 20.56 21.05 26.53
N GLY A 10 21.59 21.77 26.04
CA GLY A 10 21.65 22.26 24.66
C GLY A 10 21.95 21.18 23.63
N LEU A 11 22.80 20.20 23.96
CA LEU A 11 23.07 19.06 23.05
C LEU A 11 21.91 18.07 22.98
N ALA A 12 21.14 17.88 24.07
CA ALA A 12 19.95 17.04 24.06
C ALA A 12 18.83 17.64 23.20
N LEU A 13 18.69 18.98 23.16
CA LEU A 13 17.69 19.66 22.32
C LEU A 13 18.05 19.66 20.82
N ALA A 14 19.33 19.54 20.46
CA ALA A 14 19.78 19.43 19.07
C ALA A 14 19.65 18.00 18.50
N PHE A 15 19.63 16.97 19.35
CA PHE A 15 19.46 15.57 18.92
C PHE A 15 18.00 15.08 18.93
N LEU A 16 17.08 15.79 19.60
CA LEU A 16 15.65 15.43 19.67
C LEU A 16 14.79 16.03 18.54
N THR A 17 15.35 16.87 17.67
CA THR A 17 14.62 17.48 16.53
C THR A 17 14.80 16.74 15.20
N ALA A 18 15.58 15.65 15.14
CA ALA A 18 15.84 14.89 13.91
C ALA A 18 14.86 13.73 13.63
N PHE A 19 13.75 13.62 14.38
CA PHE A 19 12.72 12.60 14.16
C PHE A 19 11.31 13.18 13.95
N ALA A 20 11.20 14.42 13.49
CA ALA A 20 10.03 14.79 12.70
C ALA A 20 10.20 14.12 11.33
N GLY A 21 9.17 13.44 10.81
CA GLY A 21 9.21 12.84 9.48
C GLY A 21 9.55 13.90 8.44
N ALA A 22 10.83 14.06 8.13
CA ALA A 22 11.33 15.04 7.20
C ALA A 22 10.79 14.66 5.84
N ALA A 23 9.74 15.38 5.44
CA ALA A 23 9.15 15.25 4.14
C ALA A 23 10.25 15.57 3.12
N THR A 24 10.62 14.58 2.31
CA THR A 24 11.79 14.64 1.43
C THR A 24 11.48 15.55 0.25
N CYS A 25 12.25 16.64 0.11
CA CYS A 25 12.34 17.40 -1.13
C CYS A 25 12.86 16.47 -2.25
N PRO A 26 12.58 16.77 -3.54
CA PRO A 26 13.08 15.95 -4.62
C PRO A 26 14.62 15.94 -4.61
N ASP A 27 15.20 14.74 -4.66
CA ASP A 27 16.65 14.56 -4.72
C ASP A 27 17.16 14.97 -6.12
N GLY A 28 18.28 15.69 -6.20
CA GLY A 28 18.93 16.05 -7.46
C GLY A 28 19.36 17.52 -7.58
N SER A 29 19.84 17.89 -8.76
CA SER A 29 20.12 19.30 -9.11
C SER A 29 18.82 20.13 -9.21
N PRO A 30 18.87 21.47 -9.06
CA PRO A 30 17.68 22.32 -9.20
C PRO A 30 16.89 22.08 -10.50
N ALA A 31 17.59 21.89 -11.62
CA ALA A 31 16.94 21.59 -12.91
C ALA A 31 16.18 20.24 -12.91
N GLN A 32 16.72 19.22 -12.23
CA GLN A 32 16.03 17.92 -12.09
C GLN A 32 14.82 18.02 -11.16
N ALA A 33 14.90 18.84 -10.11
CA ALA A 33 13.77 19.14 -9.24
C ALA A 33 12.64 19.83 -10.02
N ASP A 34 12.95 20.85 -10.82
CA ASP A 34 11.96 21.58 -11.64
C ASP A 34 11.27 20.68 -12.67
N LEU A 35 12.03 19.80 -13.33
CA LEU A 35 11.48 18.79 -14.24
C LEU A 35 10.54 17.81 -13.53
N SER A 36 10.92 17.37 -12.33
CA SER A 36 10.10 16.45 -11.52
C SER A 36 8.79 17.11 -11.08
N ILE A 37 8.86 18.38 -10.64
CA ILE A 37 7.69 19.18 -10.27
C ILE A 37 6.78 19.37 -11.48
N SER A 38 7.32 19.77 -12.62
CA SER A 38 6.55 20.01 -13.85
C SER A 38 5.83 18.73 -14.33
N ARG A 39 6.48 17.57 -14.27
CA ARG A 39 5.85 16.29 -14.62
C ARG A 39 4.75 15.88 -13.65
N LEU A 40 4.97 16.06 -12.35
CA LEU A 40 3.95 15.76 -11.34
C LEU A 40 2.75 16.69 -11.48
N GLU A 41 2.98 17.96 -11.79
CA GLU A 41 1.92 18.94 -12.07
C GLU A 41 1.10 18.55 -13.30
N GLN A 42 1.74 18.23 -14.43
CA GLN A 42 1.06 17.73 -15.63
C GLN A 42 0.24 16.46 -15.34
N GLN A 43 0.81 15.53 -14.57
CA GLN A 43 0.12 14.29 -14.22
C GLN A 43 -1.12 14.55 -13.36
N VAL A 44 -1.03 15.46 -12.39
CA VAL A 44 -2.15 15.90 -11.55
C VAL A 44 -3.22 16.58 -12.41
N GLN A 45 -2.85 17.46 -13.34
CA GLN A 45 -3.80 18.13 -14.23
C GLN A 45 -4.59 17.14 -15.10
N ILE A 46 -3.93 16.09 -15.61
CA ILE A 46 -4.61 15.00 -16.35
C ILE A 46 -5.64 14.30 -15.46
N TRP A 47 -5.31 14.05 -14.18
CA TRP A 47 -6.26 13.45 -13.25
C TRP A 47 -7.39 14.39 -12.88
N ASP A 48 -7.12 15.68 -12.67
CA ASP A 48 -8.13 16.70 -12.40
C ASP A 48 -9.15 16.75 -13.55
N ASP A 49 -8.68 16.82 -14.80
CA ASP A 49 -9.54 16.84 -15.98
C ASP A 49 -10.33 15.54 -16.14
N SER A 50 -9.66 14.38 -16.05
CA SER A 50 -10.34 13.09 -16.19
C SER A 50 -11.41 12.90 -15.13
N TYR A 51 -11.16 13.34 -13.91
CA TYR A 51 -12.10 13.20 -12.81
C TYR A 51 -13.26 14.19 -12.94
N HIS A 52 -12.97 15.49 -13.07
CA HIS A 52 -13.99 16.54 -12.99
C HIS A 52 -14.80 16.71 -14.29
N ARG A 53 -14.19 16.49 -15.45
CA ARG A 53 -14.85 16.65 -16.76
C ARG A 53 -15.36 15.33 -17.31
N LEU A 54 -14.55 14.27 -17.24
CA LEU A 54 -14.91 12.97 -17.84
C LEU A 54 -15.62 12.03 -16.86
N GLY A 55 -15.58 12.30 -15.56
CA GLY A 55 -16.17 11.44 -14.53
C GLY A 55 -15.44 10.10 -14.38
N VAL A 56 -14.16 10.03 -14.78
CA VAL A 56 -13.33 8.82 -14.75
C VAL A 56 -12.15 9.03 -13.81
N SER A 57 -11.99 8.13 -12.84
CA SER A 57 -10.82 8.08 -11.97
C SER A 57 -9.74 7.19 -12.59
N LEU A 58 -8.62 7.79 -12.97
CA LEU A 58 -7.43 7.09 -13.49
C LEU A 58 -6.53 6.55 -12.37
N VAL A 59 -6.64 7.15 -11.19
CA VAL A 59 -5.95 6.76 -9.95
C VAL A 59 -6.93 6.84 -8.79
N THR A 60 -6.68 6.06 -7.76
CA THR A 60 -7.49 6.09 -6.53
C THR A 60 -7.41 7.46 -5.86
N ASP A 61 -8.45 7.83 -5.10
CA ASP A 61 -8.48 9.08 -4.32
C ASP A 61 -7.28 9.20 -3.36
N ALA A 62 -6.82 8.09 -2.79
CA ALA A 62 -5.66 8.06 -1.90
C ALA A 62 -4.35 8.38 -2.65
N GLN A 63 -4.18 7.86 -3.87
CA GLN A 63 -3.02 8.16 -4.72
C GLN A 63 -3.04 9.62 -5.17
N TYR A 64 -4.20 10.12 -5.60
CA TYR A 64 -4.40 11.51 -5.99
C TYR A 64 -4.03 12.47 -4.84
N ASP A 65 -4.62 12.27 -3.65
CA ASP A 65 -4.36 13.09 -2.47
C ASP A 65 -2.88 13.13 -2.09
N GLN A 66 -2.20 11.98 -2.16
CA GLN A 66 -0.76 11.89 -1.86
C GLN A 66 0.09 12.58 -2.91
N ALA A 67 -0.26 12.46 -4.18
CA ALA A 67 0.45 13.14 -5.26
C ALA A 67 0.29 14.66 -5.18
N ARG A 68 -0.91 15.17 -4.85
CA ARG A 68 -1.17 16.59 -4.59
C ARG A 68 -0.35 17.12 -3.41
N ALA A 69 -0.40 16.41 -2.28
CA ALA A 69 0.36 16.79 -1.10
C ALA A 69 1.87 16.82 -1.39
N ARG A 70 2.36 15.87 -2.19
CA ARG A 70 3.75 15.82 -2.64
C ARG A 70 4.09 16.99 -3.57
N LEU A 71 3.22 17.34 -4.53
CA LEU A 71 3.41 18.49 -5.41
C LEU A 71 3.51 19.79 -4.62
N GLU A 72 2.56 20.05 -3.72
CA GLU A 72 2.57 21.24 -2.86
C GLU A 72 3.82 21.32 -2.00
N GLN A 73 4.32 20.18 -1.53
CA GLN A 73 5.55 20.11 -0.76
C GLN A 73 6.78 20.40 -1.63
N TRP A 74 6.87 19.81 -2.82
CA TRP A 74 8.00 20.03 -3.72
C TRP A 74 8.05 21.47 -4.23
N GLN A 75 6.90 22.08 -4.54
CA GLN A 75 6.79 23.50 -4.87
C GLN A 75 7.32 24.39 -3.73
N ARG A 76 6.99 24.07 -2.48
CA ARG A 76 7.54 24.75 -1.30
C ARG A 76 9.06 24.59 -1.17
N CYS A 77 9.62 23.44 -1.53
CA CYS A 77 11.08 23.21 -1.50
C CYS A 77 11.85 24.15 -2.43
N VAL A 78 11.26 24.50 -3.59
CA VAL A 78 11.88 25.39 -4.59
C VAL A 78 11.42 26.85 -4.47
N GLY A 79 10.63 27.18 -3.45
CA GLY A 79 10.09 28.54 -3.25
C GLY A 79 9.02 28.94 -4.28
N ALA A 80 8.43 27.99 -5.01
CA ALA A 80 7.33 28.25 -5.92
C ALA A 80 6.00 28.37 -5.16
N THR A 81 5.15 29.29 -5.60
CA THR A 81 3.78 29.42 -5.09
C THR A 81 2.94 28.27 -5.67
N PRO A 82 2.19 27.50 -4.85
CA PRO A 82 1.29 26.48 -5.36
C PRO A 82 0.24 27.11 -6.27
N ALA A 83 0.34 26.85 -7.58
CA ALA A 83 -0.49 27.50 -8.59
C ALA A 83 -1.81 26.76 -8.89
N SER A 84 -1.96 25.51 -8.44
CA SER A 84 -3.04 24.65 -8.94
C SER A 84 -4.34 24.79 -8.15
N ASP A 85 -5.35 25.43 -8.73
CA ASP A 85 -6.75 25.24 -8.34
C ASP A 85 -7.24 23.89 -8.92
N PRO A 86 -7.39 22.83 -8.09
CA PRO A 86 -7.82 21.51 -8.56
C PRO A 86 -9.22 21.52 -9.17
N LEU A 87 -10.05 22.50 -8.81
CA LEU A 87 -11.46 22.55 -9.18
C LEU A 87 -11.72 23.46 -10.38
N HIS A 88 -10.68 24.03 -10.99
CA HIS A 88 -10.83 24.92 -12.15
C HIS A 88 -11.66 24.28 -13.28
N THR A 89 -11.44 22.98 -13.53
CA THR A 89 -12.20 22.20 -14.55
C THR A 89 -13.57 21.74 -14.06
N ALA A 90 -13.85 21.79 -12.76
CA ALA A 90 -15.13 21.42 -12.17
C ALA A 90 -16.16 22.57 -12.19
N ARG A 91 -15.72 23.80 -12.46
CA ARG A 91 -16.54 25.02 -12.42
C ARG A 91 -17.72 24.92 -13.40
N GLY A 92 -18.93 25.05 -12.89
CA GLY A 92 -20.14 25.16 -13.71
C GLY A 92 -20.65 26.60 -13.85
N LYS A 93 -21.82 26.75 -14.48
CA LYS A 93 -22.41 28.06 -14.77
C LYS A 93 -23.33 28.59 -13.67
N VAL A 94 -23.76 27.74 -12.74
CA VAL A 94 -24.78 28.09 -11.73
C VAL A 94 -24.10 28.47 -10.43
N ALA A 95 -24.40 29.66 -9.90
CA ALA A 95 -23.89 30.10 -8.61
C ALA A 95 -24.63 29.42 -7.45
N HIS A 96 -23.88 29.02 -6.43
CA HIS A 96 -24.46 28.52 -5.19
C HIS A 96 -25.09 29.68 -4.39
N PRO A 97 -26.28 29.50 -3.81
CA PRO A 97 -26.86 30.46 -2.87
C PRO A 97 -25.98 30.67 -1.63
N VAL A 98 -25.29 29.61 -1.21
CA VAL A 98 -24.32 29.62 -0.10
C VAL A 98 -23.06 28.87 -0.55
N PRO A 99 -21.85 29.45 -0.41
CA PRO A 99 -20.61 28.78 -0.80
C PRO A 99 -20.34 27.48 -0.03
N HIS A 100 -19.74 26.49 -0.70
CA HIS A 100 -19.23 25.27 -0.07
C HIS A 100 -17.85 25.52 0.53
N THR A 101 -17.72 25.40 1.85
CA THR A 101 -16.46 25.69 2.56
C THR A 101 -15.38 24.61 2.38
N GLY A 102 -15.75 23.35 2.19
CA GLY A 102 -14.79 22.24 2.24
C GLY A 102 -14.25 22.00 3.65
N LEU A 103 -13.16 21.23 3.78
CA LEU A 103 -12.62 20.82 5.09
C LEU A 103 -11.09 20.78 5.09
N SER A 104 -10.49 21.27 6.18
CA SER A 104 -9.06 21.07 6.46
C SER A 104 -8.84 19.64 6.92
N LYS A 105 -7.77 19.00 6.42
CA LYS A 105 -7.42 17.62 6.78
C LYS A 105 -6.46 17.63 7.97
N LEU A 106 -6.76 16.89 9.03
CA LEU A 106 -5.85 16.67 10.15
C LEU A 106 -5.06 15.37 9.93
N PRO A 107 -3.71 15.40 9.99
CA PRO A 107 -2.87 14.29 9.58
C PRO A 107 -2.81 13.14 10.60
N ASP A 108 -2.99 13.43 11.89
CA ASP A 108 -2.78 12.48 12.97
C ASP A 108 -3.61 12.80 14.23
N ASP A 109 -3.60 11.87 15.17
CA ASP A 109 -4.25 11.96 16.47
C ASP A 109 -3.83 13.19 17.27
N GLN A 110 -2.56 13.62 17.18
CA GLN A 110 -2.03 14.77 17.92
C GLN A 110 -2.57 16.09 17.36
N ALA A 111 -2.74 16.19 16.04
CA ALA A 111 -3.40 17.32 15.39
C ALA A 111 -4.88 17.40 15.80
N VAL A 112 -5.57 16.27 15.92
CA VAL A 112 -6.96 16.23 16.43
C VAL A 112 -7.04 16.68 17.88
N LYS A 113 -6.17 16.16 18.76
CA LYS A 113 -6.12 16.59 20.17
C LYS A 113 -5.90 18.11 20.30
N ARG A 114 -4.96 18.66 19.52
CA ARG A 114 -4.71 20.12 19.48
C ARG A 114 -5.92 20.91 18.97
N TRP A 115 -6.63 20.39 17.96
CA TRP A 115 -7.83 21.04 17.46
C TRP A 115 -8.97 21.02 18.49
N LEU A 116 -9.13 19.93 19.25
CA LEU A 116 -10.16 19.80 20.29
C LEU A 116 -9.89 20.67 21.54
N ALA A 117 -8.63 20.92 21.89
CA ALA A 117 -8.23 21.53 23.17
C ALA A 117 -8.94 22.84 23.53
N ASN A 118 -9.32 23.66 22.55
CA ASN A 118 -9.95 24.96 22.76
C ASN A 118 -11.37 25.05 22.17
N ARG A 119 -12.08 23.92 22.07
CA ARG A 119 -13.42 23.87 21.47
C ARG A 119 -14.38 23.04 22.31
N GLN A 120 -15.65 23.39 22.25
CA GLN A 120 -16.74 22.70 22.94
C GLN A 120 -17.89 22.39 21.98
N GLY A 121 -18.81 21.52 22.42
CA GLY A 121 -19.96 21.10 21.64
C GLY A 121 -19.54 20.41 20.34
N ILE A 122 -18.56 19.51 20.41
CA ILE A 122 -18.06 18.81 19.22
C ILE A 122 -18.98 17.65 18.86
N TRP A 123 -19.16 17.45 17.58
CA TRP A 123 -19.85 16.32 16.99
C TRP A 123 -18.96 15.63 15.98
N VAL A 124 -19.14 14.32 15.86
CA VAL A 124 -18.47 13.48 14.88
C VAL A 124 -19.50 12.86 13.93
N GLN A 125 -19.13 12.76 12.65
CA GLN A 125 -19.91 12.12 11.59
C GLN A 125 -19.01 11.29 10.69
N PRO A 126 -19.51 10.22 10.05
CA PRO A 126 -18.77 9.56 9.00
C PRO A 126 -18.57 10.54 7.85
N LYS A 127 -17.36 10.59 7.31
CA LYS A 127 -17.08 11.34 6.08
C LYS A 127 -17.51 10.47 4.90
N VAL A 128 -18.74 10.65 4.46
CA VAL A 128 -19.33 9.92 3.33
C VAL A 128 -18.48 10.14 2.07
N ASP A 129 -18.12 9.05 1.40
CA ASP A 129 -17.32 9.07 0.17
C ASP A 129 -18.24 9.25 -1.05
N GLY A 130 -18.49 10.51 -1.41
CA GLY A 130 -19.44 10.88 -2.46
C GLY A 130 -19.12 12.22 -3.11
N VAL A 131 -20.14 12.85 -3.71
CA VAL A 131 -20.01 14.17 -4.34
C VAL A 131 -20.95 15.16 -3.68
N ALA A 132 -20.37 16.24 -3.16
CA ALA A 132 -21.09 17.33 -2.56
C ALA A 132 -22.07 18.02 -3.54
N VAL A 133 -23.26 18.32 -3.04
CA VAL A 133 -24.35 18.98 -3.77
C VAL A 133 -25.04 20.03 -2.90
N THR A 134 -25.60 21.04 -3.56
CA THR A 134 -26.56 21.99 -3.00
C THR A 134 -27.95 21.61 -3.47
N LEU A 135 -28.91 21.52 -2.55
CA LEU A 135 -30.32 21.39 -2.87
C LEU A 135 -31.05 22.65 -2.44
N THR A 136 -31.85 23.23 -3.31
CA THR A 136 -32.72 24.36 -2.98
C THR A 136 -34.17 23.95 -3.04
N TYR A 137 -34.91 24.24 -1.98
CA TYR A 137 -36.35 24.03 -1.91
C TYR A 137 -37.04 25.37 -1.76
N ARG A 138 -38.17 25.53 -2.44
CA ARG A 138 -39.06 26.69 -2.30
C ARG A 138 -40.45 26.18 -1.98
N GLU A 139 -41.02 26.63 -0.87
CA GLU A 139 -42.35 26.17 -0.40
C GLU A 139 -42.46 24.62 -0.39
N GLY A 140 -41.37 23.95 0.01
CA GLY A 140 -41.28 22.50 0.07
C GLY A 140 -40.99 21.81 -1.27
N GLN A 141 -40.97 22.52 -2.41
CA GLN A 141 -40.71 21.94 -3.73
C GLN A 141 -39.25 22.08 -4.15
N LEU A 142 -38.63 21.00 -4.61
CA LEU A 142 -37.25 21.01 -5.12
C LEU A 142 -37.14 21.92 -6.35
N GLN A 143 -36.25 22.91 -6.30
CA GLN A 143 -36.01 23.86 -7.38
C GLN A 143 -34.74 23.56 -8.15
N HIS A 144 -33.61 23.43 -7.43
CA HIS A 144 -32.32 23.15 -8.03
C HIS A 144 -31.53 22.11 -7.24
N VAL A 145 -30.76 21.31 -7.98
CA VAL A 145 -29.66 20.51 -7.45
C VAL A 145 -28.39 20.89 -8.19
N ILE A 146 -27.41 21.44 -7.46
CA ILE A 146 -26.19 22.00 -8.02
C ILE A 146 -25.01 21.18 -7.50
N SER A 147 -24.16 20.67 -8.38
CA SER A 147 -22.88 20.06 -7.96
C SER A 147 -21.99 21.07 -7.25
N ARG A 148 -21.04 20.61 -6.45
CA ARG A 148 -20.11 21.52 -5.75
C ARG A 148 -19.33 22.46 -6.69
N GLY A 149 -18.80 21.94 -7.80
CA GLY A 149 -17.89 22.68 -8.69
C GLY A 149 -16.68 23.25 -7.96
N ASP A 150 -16.41 24.56 -8.11
CA ASP A 150 -15.32 25.27 -7.40
C ASP A 150 -15.71 25.67 -5.96
N GLY A 151 -16.95 25.39 -5.54
CA GLY A 151 -17.52 25.75 -4.25
C GLY A 151 -18.28 27.07 -4.24
N GLU A 152 -18.12 27.91 -5.26
CA GLU A 152 -18.94 29.11 -5.50
C GLU A 152 -19.94 28.90 -6.63
N LYS A 153 -19.53 28.14 -7.66
CA LYS A 153 -20.32 27.79 -8.83
C LYS A 153 -20.20 26.32 -9.15
N GLY A 154 -21.31 25.74 -9.56
CA GLY A 154 -21.42 24.34 -9.94
C GLY A 154 -22.25 24.11 -11.20
N GLN A 155 -22.31 22.85 -11.60
CA GLN A 155 -23.15 22.39 -12.70
C GLN A 155 -24.57 22.11 -12.20
N ASP A 156 -25.56 22.42 -13.04
CA ASP A 156 -26.96 22.08 -12.80
C ASP A 156 -27.18 20.58 -13.00
N TRP A 157 -27.54 19.88 -11.93
CA TRP A 157 -27.86 18.46 -11.91
C TRP A 157 -29.35 18.21 -11.65
N THR A 158 -30.21 19.22 -11.75
CA THR A 158 -31.63 19.13 -11.41
C THR A 158 -32.35 18.05 -12.20
N ALA A 159 -32.08 17.94 -13.51
CA ALA A 159 -32.71 16.92 -14.37
C ALA A 159 -32.38 15.49 -13.90
N SER A 160 -31.11 15.19 -13.65
CA SER A 160 -30.67 13.89 -13.12
C SER A 160 -31.19 13.66 -11.71
N ALA A 161 -31.16 14.68 -10.85
CA ALA A 161 -31.61 14.62 -9.46
C ALA A 161 -33.10 14.30 -9.32
N LEU A 162 -33.95 14.77 -10.24
CA LEU A 162 -35.38 14.45 -10.26
C LEU A 162 -35.66 12.95 -10.43
N THR A 163 -34.70 12.18 -10.98
CA THR A 163 -34.81 10.72 -11.13
C THR A 163 -34.36 9.95 -9.88
N LEU A 164 -33.72 10.63 -8.92
CA LEU A 164 -33.18 9.99 -7.72
C LEU A 164 -34.25 9.85 -6.64
N ASN A 165 -34.56 8.62 -6.22
CA ASN A 165 -35.47 8.36 -5.10
C ASN A 165 -34.96 8.91 -3.76
N ALA A 166 -33.65 9.09 -3.62
CA ALA A 166 -33.03 9.63 -2.42
C ALA A 166 -33.27 11.14 -2.23
N ILE A 167 -33.70 11.85 -3.27
CA ILE A 167 -34.00 13.28 -3.21
C ILE A 167 -35.52 13.45 -3.26
N PRO A 168 -36.17 13.86 -2.15
CA PRO A 168 -37.60 14.11 -2.15
C PRO A 168 -37.91 15.29 -3.08
N ARG A 169 -38.82 15.11 -4.05
CA ARG A 169 -39.28 16.22 -4.92
C ARG A 169 -40.09 17.25 -4.14
N THR A 170 -40.80 16.77 -3.11
CA THR A 170 -41.61 17.58 -2.20
C THR A 170 -41.28 17.20 -0.77
N LEU A 171 -40.97 18.18 0.07
CA LEU A 171 -40.75 18.01 1.51
C LEU A 171 -42.08 17.86 2.26
N ALA A 172 -42.03 17.27 3.45
CA ALA A 172 -43.20 17.09 4.32
C ALA A 172 -43.84 18.43 4.76
N HIS A 173 -43.11 19.54 4.68
CA HIS A 173 -43.57 20.87 5.06
C HIS A 173 -43.22 21.91 3.97
N PRO A 174 -44.08 22.94 3.76
CA PRO A 174 -43.85 23.96 2.74
C PRO A 174 -42.84 25.01 3.22
N VAL A 175 -41.57 24.60 3.30
CA VAL A 175 -40.45 25.43 3.75
C VAL A 175 -39.53 25.80 2.58
N THR A 176 -39.00 27.02 2.60
CA THR A 176 -37.95 27.48 1.69
C THR A 176 -36.62 27.40 2.42
N LEU A 177 -35.67 26.64 1.87
CA LEU A 177 -34.38 26.39 2.51
C LEU A 177 -33.31 25.96 1.52
N VAL A 178 -32.06 26.04 1.95
CA VAL A 178 -30.90 25.48 1.24
C VAL A 178 -30.35 24.32 2.07
N LEU A 179 -30.06 23.19 1.43
CA LEU A 179 -29.37 22.06 2.05
C LEU A 179 -28.06 21.82 1.34
N HIS A 180 -27.04 21.49 2.12
CA HIS A 180 -25.81 20.92 1.60
C HIS A 180 -25.76 19.44 1.96
N GLY A 181 -25.50 18.60 0.96
CA GLY A 181 -25.48 17.15 1.10
C GLY A 181 -24.41 16.50 0.25
N GLU A 182 -24.31 15.18 0.36
CA GLU A 182 -23.39 14.33 -0.39
C GLU A 182 -24.21 13.28 -1.15
N LEU A 183 -24.06 13.21 -2.47
CA LEU A 183 -24.56 12.08 -3.25
C LEU A 183 -23.54 10.96 -3.21
N TYR A 184 -23.95 9.76 -2.83
CA TYR A 184 -23.04 8.63 -2.63
C TYR A 184 -23.58 7.36 -3.28
N TRP A 185 -22.69 6.41 -3.56
CA TRP A 185 -23.09 5.10 -4.06
C TRP A 185 -23.48 4.19 -2.90
N ARG A 186 -24.68 3.62 -2.95
CA ARG A 186 -25.17 2.67 -1.95
C ARG A 186 -24.36 1.38 -2.03
N LEU A 187 -23.75 1.03 -0.90
CA LEU A 187 -22.97 -0.17 -0.69
C LEU A 187 -23.45 -0.86 0.60
N PRO A 188 -24.59 -1.57 0.59
CA PRO A 188 -25.09 -2.26 1.77
C PRO A 188 -24.06 -3.26 2.30
N GLY A 189 -23.73 -3.17 3.59
CA GLY A 189 -22.78 -4.09 4.23
C GLY A 189 -21.30 -3.72 4.03
N HIS A 190 -20.98 -2.53 3.53
CA HIS A 190 -19.60 -2.13 3.24
C HIS A 190 -18.79 -1.90 4.50
N VAL A 191 -17.66 -2.60 4.64
CA VAL A 191 -16.70 -2.42 5.72
C VAL A 191 -15.44 -1.77 5.17
N GLN A 192 -15.19 -0.53 5.56
CA GLN A 192 -14.11 0.27 4.97
C GLN A 192 -12.72 -0.36 5.16
N ALA A 193 -12.44 -0.91 6.34
CA ALA A 193 -11.14 -1.51 6.68
C ALA A 193 -10.76 -2.69 5.78
N THR A 194 -11.73 -3.48 5.31
CA THR A 194 -11.49 -4.67 4.50
C THR A 194 -11.70 -4.43 3.01
N SER A 195 -12.67 -3.59 2.65
CA SER A 195 -13.10 -3.39 1.28
C SER A 195 -12.47 -2.16 0.60
N GLY A 196 -11.92 -1.22 1.37
CA GLY A 196 -11.31 0.00 0.86
C GLY A 196 -12.30 0.95 0.17
N SER A 197 -11.79 1.98 -0.52
CA SER A 197 -12.61 2.84 -1.39
C SER A 197 -12.73 2.19 -2.77
N LEU A 198 -13.96 2.09 -3.29
CA LEU A 198 -14.29 1.42 -4.54
C LEU A 198 -14.40 2.40 -5.73
N ASN A 199 -13.76 3.58 -5.66
CA ASN A 199 -13.97 4.70 -6.58
C ASN A 199 -15.47 5.08 -6.72
N ALA A 200 -16.25 4.82 -5.68
CA ALA A 200 -17.70 5.05 -5.61
C ALA A 200 -18.06 6.51 -5.90
N ARG A 201 -17.25 7.43 -5.40
CA ARG A 201 -17.37 8.87 -5.61
C ARG A 201 -17.28 9.26 -7.08
N SER A 202 -16.26 8.78 -7.81
CA SER A 202 -16.11 9.06 -9.25
C SER A 202 -17.26 8.49 -10.07
N LEU A 203 -17.74 7.30 -9.69
CA LEU A 203 -18.91 6.69 -10.33
C LEU A 203 -20.15 7.61 -10.21
N VAL A 204 -20.44 8.13 -9.01
CA VAL A 204 -21.57 9.05 -8.81
C VAL A 204 -21.37 10.34 -9.61
N ALA A 205 -20.18 10.94 -9.56
CA ALA A 205 -19.87 12.16 -10.33
C ALA A 205 -20.13 11.96 -11.84
N GLY A 206 -19.59 10.88 -12.40
CA GLY A 206 -19.72 10.54 -13.82
C GLY A 206 -21.12 10.11 -14.24
N LEU A 207 -21.95 9.61 -13.32
CA LEU A 207 -23.37 9.34 -13.58
C LEU A 207 -24.20 10.63 -13.57
N MET A 208 -23.97 11.52 -12.60
CA MET A 208 -24.71 12.77 -12.47
C MET A 208 -24.41 13.78 -13.59
N ALA A 209 -23.20 13.74 -14.14
CA ALA A 209 -22.79 14.60 -15.26
C ALA A 209 -23.37 14.17 -16.63
N ARG A 210 -24.07 13.04 -16.72
CA ARG A 210 -24.70 12.57 -17.97
C ARG A 210 -25.99 13.32 -18.25
N HIS A 211 -26.36 13.39 -19.53
CA HIS A 211 -27.68 13.89 -19.95
C HIS A 211 -28.84 13.01 -19.48
N THR A 212 -28.62 11.69 -19.37
CA THR A 212 -29.61 10.73 -18.93
C THR A 212 -29.02 9.77 -17.91
N LEU A 213 -29.78 9.50 -16.84
CA LEU A 213 -29.43 8.55 -15.79
C LEU A 213 -30.38 7.35 -15.88
N ALA A 214 -29.83 6.15 -16.04
CA ALA A 214 -30.62 4.93 -16.08
C ALA A 214 -31.29 4.67 -14.71
N PRO A 215 -32.54 4.18 -14.66
CA PRO A 215 -33.26 3.95 -13.41
C PRO A 215 -32.52 3.05 -12.41
N GLU A 216 -31.89 1.99 -12.90
CA GLU A 216 -31.06 1.05 -12.13
C GLU A 216 -29.87 1.73 -11.41
N HIS A 217 -29.29 2.77 -12.03
CA HIS A 217 -28.22 3.55 -11.41
C HIS A 217 -28.78 4.58 -10.42
N ALA A 218 -29.95 5.18 -10.73
CA ALA A 218 -30.61 6.15 -9.88
C ALA A 218 -30.98 5.55 -8.51
N GLU A 219 -31.47 4.30 -8.47
CA GLU A 219 -31.79 3.59 -7.22
C GLU A 219 -30.56 3.37 -6.31
N ARG A 220 -29.37 3.27 -6.92
CA ARG A 220 -28.11 3.05 -6.21
C ARG A 220 -27.45 4.32 -5.72
N ILE A 221 -27.97 5.50 -6.06
CA ILE A 221 -27.46 6.76 -5.54
C ILE A 221 -28.26 7.15 -4.29
N GLY A 222 -27.56 7.31 -3.17
CA GLY A 222 -28.09 7.84 -1.92
C GLY A 222 -27.77 9.33 -1.74
N LEU A 223 -28.42 9.96 -0.77
CA LEU A 223 -28.18 11.33 -0.34
C LEU A 223 -27.91 11.34 1.17
N PHE A 224 -26.83 11.99 1.58
CA PHE A 224 -26.55 12.30 2.98
C PHE A 224 -26.54 13.81 3.17
N VAL A 225 -27.56 14.37 3.82
CA VAL A 225 -27.60 15.82 4.11
C VAL A 225 -26.71 16.10 5.32
N TRP A 226 -25.65 16.88 5.13
CA TRP A 226 -24.69 17.17 6.19
C TRP A 226 -24.86 18.56 6.79
N ASP A 227 -25.48 19.53 6.10
CA ASP A 227 -25.81 20.83 6.71
C ASP A 227 -27.06 21.49 6.09
N TRP A 228 -27.63 22.41 6.86
CA TRP A 228 -28.68 23.34 6.48
C TRP A 228 -28.17 24.76 6.77
N PRO A 229 -27.49 25.43 5.82
CA PRO A 229 -26.80 26.70 6.04
C PRO A 229 -27.61 27.78 6.78
N ASP A 230 -28.87 27.97 6.40
CA ASP A 230 -29.84 28.91 6.94
C ASP A 230 -30.70 28.34 8.09
N GLY A 231 -30.38 27.14 8.57
CA GLY A 231 -31.10 26.45 9.64
C GLY A 231 -30.73 26.91 11.05
N PRO A 232 -31.28 26.23 12.09
CA PRO A 232 -30.99 26.52 13.50
C PRO A 232 -29.49 26.63 13.84
N ALA A 233 -29.16 27.39 14.88
CA ALA A 233 -27.77 27.68 15.27
C ALA A 233 -27.03 26.46 15.83
N THR A 234 -27.72 25.59 16.57
CA THR A 234 -27.13 24.38 17.15
C THR A 234 -27.29 23.18 16.23
N LEU A 235 -26.31 22.28 16.21
CA LEU A 235 -26.38 21.10 15.36
C LEU A 235 -27.51 20.16 15.77
N ASN A 236 -27.74 19.98 17.07
CA ASN A 236 -28.80 19.11 17.56
C ASN A 236 -30.19 19.52 17.03
N GLU A 237 -30.52 20.81 17.08
CA GLU A 237 -31.77 21.33 16.52
C GLU A 237 -31.83 21.14 15.00
N ARG A 238 -30.74 21.43 14.28
CA ARG A 238 -30.67 21.17 12.82
C ARG A 238 -30.97 19.71 12.50
N LEU A 239 -30.38 18.76 13.22
CA LEU A 239 -30.58 17.32 13.00
C LEU A 239 -32.02 16.88 13.25
N GLN A 240 -32.65 17.37 14.32
CA GLN A 240 -34.06 17.09 14.62
C GLN A 240 -34.99 17.67 13.54
N HIS A 241 -34.70 18.86 13.04
CA HIS A 241 -35.49 19.48 11.98
C HIS A 241 -35.32 18.75 10.63
N LEU A 242 -34.09 18.38 10.28
CA LEU A 242 -33.80 17.59 9.08
C LEU A 242 -34.53 16.24 9.09
N THR A 243 -34.59 15.58 10.24
CA THR A 243 -35.33 14.32 10.42
C THR A 243 -36.83 14.51 10.16
N ARG A 244 -37.43 15.60 10.66
CA ARG A 244 -38.85 15.94 10.38
C ARG A 244 -39.11 16.23 8.90
N LEU A 245 -38.10 16.70 8.16
CA LEU A 245 -38.17 16.92 6.72
C LEU A 245 -37.90 15.64 5.90
N GLY A 246 -37.60 14.50 6.53
CA GLY A 246 -37.36 13.21 5.89
C GLY A 246 -35.90 12.81 5.75
N PHE A 247 -34.95 13.62 6.25
CA PHE A 247 -33.51 13.36 6.17
C PHE A 247 -32.98 12.71 7.46
N VAL A 248 -33.37 11.45 7.68
CA VAL A 248 -33.10 10.71 8.94
C VAL A 248 -31.63 10.35 9.15
N ASP A 249 -30.88 10.11 8.06
CA ASP A 249 -29.47 9.70 8.11
C ASP A 249 -28.60 10.74 8.84
N SER A 250 -28.92 12.03 8.69
CA SER A 250 -28.19 13.13 9.33
C SER A 250 -28.14 12.94 10.84
N GLN A 251 -29.28 12.60 11.47
CA GLN A 251 -29.36 12.37 12.91
C GLN A 251 -28.74 11.03 13.31
N THR A 252 -29.01 9.98 12.52
CA THR A 252 -28.51 8.61 12.77
C THR A 252 -26.99 8.56 12.89
N TYR A 253 -26.29 9.28 12.02
CA TYR A 253 -24.84 9.22 11.91
C TYR A 253 -24.09 10.40 12.56
N SER A 254 -24.78 11.26 13.32
CA SER A 254 -24.14 12.34 14.09
C SER A 254 -24.10 12.00 15.56
N GLN A 255 -22.91 12.07 16.16
CA GLN A 255 -22.72 11.72 17.56
C GLN A 255 -22.00 12.85 18.30
N PRO A 256 -22.50 13.30 19.46
CA PRO A 256 -21.77 14.27 20.29
C PRO A 256 -20.51 13.59 20.84
N VAL A 257 -19.42 14.35 20.94
CA VAL A 257 -18.16 13.88 21.53
C VAL A 257 -17.58 14.96 22.44
N GLU A 258 -17.18 14.54 23.65
CA GLU A 258 -16.63 15.46 24.66
C GLU A 258 -15.10 15.49 24.64
N HIS A 259 -14.47 14.37 24.30
CA HIS A 259 -13.02 14.22 24.31
C HIS A 259 -12.52 13.35 23.15
N PHE A 260 -11.21 13.38 22.93
CA PHE A 260 -10.53 12.77 21.79
C PHE A 260 -10.85 11.27 21.64
N GLU A 261 -10.93 10.55 22.75
CA GLU A 261 -11.10 9.10 22.79
C GLU A 261 -12.47 8.71 22.26
N GLN A 262 -13.54 9.46 22.58
CA GLN A 262 -14.86 9.22 21.98
C GLN A 262 -14.86 9.43 20.46
N ALA A 263 -14.19 10.48 19.98
CA ALA A 263 -14.03 10.72 18.55
C ALA A 263 -13.24 9.60 17.86
N ARG A 264 -12.17 9.11 18.52
CA ARG A 264 -11.35 7.99 18.04
C ARG A 264 -12.16 6.70 17.98
N ASP A 265 -12.97 6.42 18.99
CA ASP A 265 -13.79 5.21 19.07
C ASP A 265 -14.87 5.21 17.97
N TRP A 266 -15.51 6.35 17.70
CA TRP A 266 -16.43 6.49 16.57
C TRP A 266 -15.73 6.32 15.22
N ARG A 267 -14.56 6.94 15.04
CA ARG A 267 -13.74 6.73 13.83
C ARG A 267 -13.40 5.26 13.64
N GLN A 268 -12.96 4.57 14.69
CA GLN A 268 -12.61 3.15 14.60
C GLN A 268 -13.84 2.27 14.33
N ARG A 269 -14.97 2.57 14.96
CA ARG A 269 -16.23 1.88 14.73
C ARG A 269 -16.62 1.97 13.26
N TRP A 270 -16.77 3.18 12.70
CA TRP A 270 -17.14 3.35 11.30
C TRP A 270 -16.11 2.82 10.29
N HIS A 271 -14.83 2.71 10.70
CA HIS A 271 -13.82 2.05 9.88
C HIS A 271 -14.02 0.53 9.77
N THR A 272 -14.48 -0.12 10.84
CA THR A 272 -14.49 -1.58 10.99
C THR A 272 -15.87 -2.22 10.95
N THR A 273 -16.94 -1.44 11.06
CA THR A 273 -18.33 -1.93 10.99
C THR A 273 -18.95 -1.68 9.63
N ALA A 274 -19.94 -2.50 9.28
CA ALA A 274 -20.71 -2.34 8.06
C ALA A 274 -21.49 -1.02 8.03
N LEU A 275 -21.39 -0.29 6.93
CA LEU A 275 -22.15 0.92 6.62
C LEU A 275 -22.87 0.77 5.27
N PRO A 276 -23.91 1.57 4.99
CA PRO A 276 -24.60 1.54 3.70
C PRO A 276 -23.86 2.29 2.59
N PHE A 277 -22.67 2.84 2.87
CA PHE A 277 -21.84 3.63 1.96
C PHE A 277 -20.36 3.52 2.33
N ALA A 278 -19.49 3.87 1.38
CA ALA A 278 -18.07 4.04 1.62
C ALA A 278 -17.79 5.32 2.43
N THR A 279 -16.74 5.28 3.25
CA THR A 279 -16.29 6.44 4.04
C THR A 279 -14.78 6.59 3.94
N ASP A 280 -14.25 7.80 3.88
CA ASP A 280 -12.80 8.05 3.83
C ASP A 280 -12.24 8.61 5.15
N GLY A 281 -13.08 8.67 6.18
CA GLY A 281 -12.72 9.10 7.53
C GLY A 281 -13.93 9.56 8.32
N VAL A 282 -13.69 10.51 9.23
CA VAL A 282 -14.74 11.21 9.97
C VAL A 282 -14.61 12.72 9.82
N VAL A 283 -15.72 13.42 9.99
CA VAL A 283 -15.77 14.88 10.12
C VAL A 283 -15.98 15.23 11.58
N LEU A 284 -15.12 16.06 12.14
CA LEU A 284 -15.30 16.67 13.45
C LEU A 284 -15.74 18.12 13.26
N ARG A 285 -16.78 18.54 13.98
CA ARG A 285 -17.35 19.88 13.85
C ARG A 285 -17.93 20.40 15.14
N GLN A 286 -17.91 21.72 15.32
CA GLN A 286 -18.62 22.39 16.40
C GLN A 286 -20.13 22.38 16.14
N SER A 287 -20.92 22.33 17.21
CA SER A 287 -22.39 22.42 17.16
C SER A 287 -22.83 23.76 16.58
N GLU A 288 -22.17 24.84 16.99
CA GLU A 288 -22.41 26.20 16.50
C GLU A 288 -21.40 26.59 15.41
N ARG A 289 -21.85 27.46 14.51
CA ARG A 289 -21.06 27.96 13.38
C ARG A 289 -21.47 29.39 13.01
N PRO A 290 -20.59 30.16 12.35
CA PRO A 290 -20.95 31.48 11.84
C PRO A 290 -22.11 31.42 10.84
N ASP A 291 -22.83 32.54 10.74
CA ASP A 291 -23.86 32.77 9.71
C ASP A 291 -23.34 32.41 8.31
N ALA A 292 -24.17 31.69 7.55
CA ALA A 292 -23.89 31.22 6.20
C ALA A 292 -23.47 32.34 5.23
N LYS A 293 -23.92 33.58 5.45
CA LYS A 293 -23.52 34.77 4.67
C LYS A 293 -22.03 35.08 4.77
N ARG A 294 -21.33 34.58 5.81
CA ARG A 294 -19.89 34.76 6.01
C ARG A 294 -19.06 33.61 5.46
N TRP A 295 -19.70 32.59 4.88
CA TRP A 295 -19.00 31.44 4.34
C TRP A 295 -18.29 31.81 3.04
N GLN A 296 -17.17 31.15 2.82
CA GLN A 296 -16.33 31.31 1.63
C GLN A 296 -15.96 29.92 1.14
N ALA A 297 -15.57 29.80 -0.14
CA ALA A 297 -15.09 28.54 -0.72
C ALA A 297 -13.69 28.15 -0.22
N LYS A 298 -13.51 28.13 1.11
CA LYS A 298 -12.27 27.74 1.79
C LYS A 298 -12.58 27.06 3.11
N PRO A 299 -11.71 26.13 3.55
CA PRO A 299 -11.96 25.35 4.76
C PRO A 299 -12.26 26.21 6.00
N PRO A 300 -13.31 25.87 6.77
CA PRO A 300 -13.64 26.60 7.98
C PRO A 300 -12.75 26.18 9.15
N ASN A 301 -12.72 27.00 10.22
CA ASN A 301 -12.03 26.68 11.46
C ASN A 301 -12.87 25.82 12.43
N TRP A 302 -14.18 25.72 12.18
CA TRP A 302 -15.18 25.03 13.02
C TRP A 302 -15.47 23.60 12.58
N ALA A 303 -14.92 23.14 11.44
CA ALA A 303 -15.02 21.76 10.98
C ALA A 303 -13.74 21.27 10.31
N VAL A 304 -13.39 20.01 10.54
CA VAL A 304 -12.18 19.36 10.03
C VAL A 304 -12.45 17.91 9.63
N ALA A 305 -11.68 17.40 8.68
CA ALA A 305 -11.70 16.00 8.29
C ALA A 305 -10.54 15.26 8.97
N TRP A 306 -10.84 14.10 9.57
CA TRP A 306 -9.85 13.18 10.12
C TRP A 306 -9.96 11.85 9.38
N LYS A 307 -9.08 11.65 8.39
CA LYS A 307 -9.10 10.52 7.47
C LYS A 307 -8.67 9.21 8.13
N TYR A 308 -9.08 8.07 7.57
CA TYR A 308 -8.51 6.76 7.93
C TYR A 308 -7.04 6.66 7.52
N PRO A 309 -6.24 5.76 8.12
CA PRO A 309 -4.88 5.49 7.65
C PRO A 309 -4.94 5.02 6.19
N HIS A 310 -3.95 5.42 5.40
CA HIS A 310 -3.97 5.04 3.99
C HIS A 310 -3.69 3.53 3.84
N ALA A 311 -4.64 2.80 3.26
CA ALA A 311 -4.43 1.41 2.79
C ALA A 311 -3.46 1.34 1.60
N GLN A 312 -3.13 2.49 1.01
CA GLN A 312 -2.29 2.67 -0.16
C GLN A 312 -1.31 3.82 0.02
N ALA A 313 -0.08 3.68 -0.45
CA ALA A 313 0.92 4.72 -0.34
C ALA A 313 1.73 4.87 -1.64
N ILE A 314 2.18 6.08 -1.92
CA ILE A 314 3.09 6.38 -3.03
C ILE A 314 4.50 6.53 -2.48
N SER A 315 5.43 5.72 -2.99
CA SER A 315 6.83 5.83 -2.65
C SER A 315 7.73 5.78 -3.87
N GLU A 316 8.86 6.48 -3.78
CA GLU A 316 9.91 6.50 -4.78
C GLU A 316 10.70 5.18 -4.77
N VAL A 317 11.04 4.67 -5.94
CA VAL A 317 11.92 3.54 -6.13
C VAL A 317 13.37 4.01 -6.07
N ARG A 318 14.09 3.62 -5.02
CA ARG A 318 15.53 3.94 -4.85
C ARG A 318 16.44 3.03 -5.67
N SER A 319 16.10 1.74 -5.74
CA SER A 319 16.87 0.78 -6.53
C SER A 319 16.05 -0.45 -6.90
N VAL A 320 16.45 -1.09 -7.99
CA VAL A 320 15.90 -2.37 -8.45
C VAL A 320 16.98 -3.43 -8.33
N THR A 321 16.65 -4.54 -7.67
CA THR A 321 17.55 -5.70 -7.51
C THR A 321 16.83 -6.96 -7.94
N PHE A 322 17.57 -7.99 -8.36
CA PHE A 322 16.99 -9.25 -8.86
C PHE A 322 17.44 -10.41 -7.99
N ASN A 323 16.48 -11.06 -7.32
CA ASN A 323 16.74 -12.29 -6.59
C ASN A 323 16.51 -13.48 -7.51
N ILE A 324 17.50 -14.36 -7.66
CA ILE A 324 17.38 -15.58 -8.44
C ILE A 324 17.12 -16.74 -7.46
N GLY A 325 15.96 -17.38 -7.60
CA GLY A 325 15.61 -18.54 -6.78
C GLY A 325 16.39 -19.79 -7.18
N ARG A 326 16.36 -20.83 -6.33
CA ARG A 326 17.02 -22.12 -6.57
C ARG A 326 16.75 -22.73 -7.95
N THR A 327 15.52 -22.57 -8.46
CA THR A 327 15.09 -23.11 -9.77
C THR A 327 15.39 -22.18 -10.95
N GLY A 328 16.10 -21.06 -10.73
CA GLY A 328 16.37 -20.03 -11.74
C GLY A 328 15.30 -18.93 -11.81
N ARG A 329 14.22 -19.01 -11.02
CA ARG A 329 13.16 -17.99 -11.05
C ARG A 329 13.69 -16.61 -10.62
N ILE A 330 13.72 -15.65 -11.54
CA ILE A 330 14.12 -14.27 -11.29
C ILE A 330 12.95 -13.48 -10.70
N THR A 331 13.16 -12.93 -9.51
CA THR A 331 12.19 -12.14 -8.74
C THR A 331 12.72 -10.72 -8.56
N PRO A 332 12.16 -9.72 -9.27
CA PRO A 332 12.53 -8.33 -9.08
C PRO A 332 12.07 -7.81 -7.72
N MET A 333 12.97 -7.09 -7.04
CA MET A 333 12.79 -6.52 -5.72
C MET A 333 13.11 -5.02 -5.78
N LEU A 334 12.14 -4.20 -5.38
CA LEU A 334 12.32 -2.76 -5.28
C LEU A 334 12.77 -2.40 -3.87
N THR A 335 13.76 -1.52 -3.77
CA THR A 335 14.04 -0.75 -2.56
C THR A 335 13.34 0.59 -2.71
N LEU A 336 12.50 0.95 -1.74
CA LEU A 336 11.68 2.15 -1.76
C LEU A 336 12.23 3.19 -0.77
N ALA A 337 11.90 4.47 -1.02
CA ALA A 337 11.93 5.44 0.07
C ALA A 337 11.01 4.95 1.20
N PRO A 338 11.45 5.00 2.48
CA PRO A 338 10.67 4.41 3.55
C PRO A 338 9.30 5.07 3.65
N VAL A 339 8.24 4.28 3.56
CA VAL A 339 6.87 4.76 3.61
C VAL A 339 6.07 3.97 4.62
N THR A 340 5.19 4.64 5.34
CA THR A 340 4.32 4.00 6.32
C THR A 340 3.00 3.64 5.65
N LEU A 341 2.66 2.36 5.66
CA LEU A 341 1.35 1.83 5.28
C LEU A 341 0.71 1.25 6.54
N ASP A 342 -0.40 1.84 6.97
CA ASP A 342 -1.01 1.54 8.27
C ASP A 342 0.03 1.71 9.40
N ASP A 343 0.29 0.69 10.22
CA ASP A 343 1.32 0.75 11.28
C ASP A 343 2.69 0.20 10.84
N ARG A 344 2.90 -0.05 9.54
CA ARG A 344 4.08 -0.75 9.01
C ARG A 344 4.95 0.15 8.15
N ARG A 345 6.24 0.19 8.46
CA ARG A 345 7.24 0.87 7.62
C ARG A 345 7.71 -0.06 6.51
N ILE A 346 7.35 0.26 5.28
CA ILE A 346 7.72 -0.50 4.08
C ILE A 346 8.92 0.17 3.40
N GLN A 347 9.95 -0.63 3.14
CA GLN A 347 11.18 -0.20 2.44
C GLN A 347 11.55 -1.12 1.29
N ARG A 348 11.00 -2.34 1.26
CA ARG A 348 11.27 -3.32 0.21
C ARG A 348 9.99 -4.01 -0.19
N ILE A 349 9.81 -4.20 -1.50
CA ILE A 349 8.64 -4.89 -2.04
C ILE A 349 9.02 -5.72 -3.26
N SER A 350 8.35 -6.86 -3.43
CA SER A 350 8.51 -7.67 -4.63
C SER A 350 7.57 -7.19 -5.73
N VAL A 351 8.07 -7.13 -6.96
CA VAL A 351 7.22 -6.91 -8.14
C VAL A 351 6.47 -8.20 -8.54
N GLY A 352 6.95 -9.35 -8.07
CA GLY A 352 6.46 -10.68 -8.46
C GLY A 352 7.37 -11.31 -9.51
N SER A 353 6.93 -11.35 -10.76
CA SER A 353 7.68 -11.94 -11.88
C SER A 353 8.55 -10.92 -12.62
N LEU A 354 9.63 -11.39 -13.26
CA LEU A 354 10.42 -10.59 -14.21
C LEU A 354 9.56 -9.99 -15.33
N GLN A 355 8.64 -10.77 -15.92
CA GLN A 355 7.74 -10.30 -16.98
C GLN A 355 6.89 -9.10 -16.51
N ARG A 356 6.26 -9.20 -15.34
CA ARG A 356 5.50 -8.08 -14.75
C ARG A 356 6.36 -6.83 -14.56
N TRP A 357 7.61 -6.97 -14.11
CA TRP A 357 8.52 -5.83 -13.98
C TRP A 357 8.86 -5.22 -15.35
N GLN A 358 9.08 -6.04 -16.39
CA GLN A 358 9.31 -5.57 -17.76
C GLN A 358 8.10 -4.82 -18.32
N THR A 359 6.88 -5.36 -18.13
CA THR A 359 5.64 -4.70 -18.56
C THR A 359 5.41 -3.36 -17.86
N LEU A 360 5.72 -3.29 -16.56
CA LEU A 360 5.63 -2.05 -15.80
C LEU A 360 6.84 -1.13 -16.03
N ASP A 361 7.93 -1.62 -16.64
CA ASP A 361 9.19 -0.92 -16.90
C ASP A 361 9.63 -0.06 -15.70
N ILE A 362 9.74 -0.65 -14.50
CA ILE A 362 10.00 0.10 -13.27
C ILE A 362 11.50 0.39 -13.14
N ARG A 363 11.86 1.67 -12.98
CA ARG A 363 13.25 2.11 -12.86
C ARG A 363 13.48 2.94 -11.58
N PRO A 364 14.73 3.10 -11.11
CA PRO A 364 15.04 4.05 -10.04
C PRO A 364 14.51 5.45 -10.36
N GLY A 365 14.01 6.15 -9.35
CA GLY A 365 13.33 7.46 -9.45
C GLY A 365 11.84 7.39 -9.80
N ASP A 366 11.34 6.26 -10.34
CA ASP A 366 9.90 6.10 -10.55
C ASP A 366 9.17 6.11 -9.19
N HIS A 367 7.97 6.68 -9.14
CA HIS A 367 7.12 6.58 -7.96
C HIS A 367 6.04 5.53 -8.19
N VAL A 368 5.93 4.61 -7.25
CA VAL A 368 5.01 3.47 -7.33
C VAL A 368 3.97 3.52 -6.23
N ALA A 369 2.77 3.07 -6.57
CA ALA A 369 1.72 2.84 -5.60
C ALA A 369 1.86 1.44 -5.00
N ILE A 370 1.75 1.39 -3.68
CA ILE A 370 1.76 0.15 -2.90
C ILE A 370 0.53 0.09 -1.99
N SER A 371 -0.02 -1.11 -1.78
CA SER A 371 -1.17 -1.36 -0.91
C SER A 371 -0.94 -2.54 0.03
N LEU A 372 -1.85 -2.76 0.98
CA LEU A 372 -1.91 -4.00 1.77
C LEU A 372 -2.97 -4.94 1.20
N ALA A 373 -2.56 -6.11 0.69
CA ALA A 373 -3.47 -7.20 0.37
C ALA A 373 -3.90 -7.92 1.66
N GLY A 374 -5.21 -8.07 1.86
CA GLY A 374 -5.76 -8.72 3.07
C GLY A 374 -5.25 -8.11 4.37
N MET A 375 -5.01 -6.79 4.39
CA MET A 375 -4.49 -6.01 5.52
C MET A 375 -3.09 -6.43 6.03
N THR A 376 -2.36 -7.31 5.34
CA THR A 376 -1.11 -7.88 5.88
C THR A 376 0.06 -7.91 4.91
N ILE A 377 -0.18 -8.11 3.61
CA ILE A 377 0.91 -8.32 2.65
C ILE A 377 1.06 -7.09 1.76
N PRO A 378 2.18 -6.36 1.83
CA PRO A 378 2.45 -5.26 0.91
C PRO A 378 2.47 -5.75 -0.53
N ARG A 379 1.72 -5.07 -1.39
CA ARG A 379 1.60 -5.35 -2.82
C ARG A 379 1.92 -4.09 -3.62
N LEU A 380 2.68 -4.26 -4.69
CA LEU A 380 2.85 -3.24 -5.72
C LEU A 380 1.61 -3.20 -6.62
N ASP A 381 1.03 -2.02 -6.82
CA ASP A 381 -0.16 -1.85 -7.66
C ASP A 381 0.19 -1.35 -9.05
N SER A 382 0.76 -0.14 -9.13
CA SER A 382 1.04 0.54 -10.40
C SER A 382 2.20 1.52 -10.27
N VAL A 383 2.68 2.02 -11.41
CA VAL A 383 3.58 3.16 -11.47
C VAL A 383 2.74 4.43 -11.60
N VAL A 384 2.97 5.39 -10.71
CA VAL A 384 2.18 6.63 -10.60
C VAL A 384 2.87 7.79 -11.30
N LEU A 385 4.20 7.90 -11.13
CA LEU A 385 5.00 8.93 -11.78
C LEU A 385 6.30 8.31 -12.30
N ARG A 386 6.70 8.71 -13.51
CA ARG A 386 7.96 8.28 -14.11
C ARG A 386 9.08 9.26 -13.82
N ALA A 387 10.26 8.72 -13.51
CA ALA A 387 11.46 9.52 -13.29
C ALA A 387 11.75 10.41 -14.52
N PRO A 388 12.14 11.69 -14.32
CA PRO A 388 12.55 12.60 -15.40
C PRO A 388 13.63 11.95 -16.28
N GLU A 389 14.68 11.47 -15.61
CA GLU A 389 15.82 10.77 -16.18
C GLU A 389 15.73 9.29 -15.80
N ARG A 390 15.79 8.42 -16.82
CA ARG A 390 15.49 7.00 -16.65
C ARG A 390 16.74 6.17 -16.81
N LEU A 391 17.38 5.86 -15.69
CA LEU A 391 18.54 4.97 -15.65
C LEU A 391 18.18 3.59 -16.21
N GLU A 392 19.03 3.07 -17.09
CA GLU A 392 18.90 1.70 -17.59
C GLU A 392 19.16 0.69 -16.46
N VAL A 393 18.29 -0.33 -16.39
CA VAL A 393 18.38 -1.39 -15.39
C VAL A 393 18.58 -2.72 -16.12
N ASN A 394 19.81 -3.23 -16.07
CA ASN A 394 20.14 -4.51 -16.68
C ASN A 394 19.56 -5.65 -15.86
N ALA A 395 18.52 -6.29 -16.41
CA ALA A 395 17.95 -7.50 -15.83
C ALA A 395 18.81 -8.74 -16.18
N PRO A 396 18.90 -9.74 -15.28
CA PRO A 396 19.60 -10.98 -15.60
C PRO A 396 18.92 -11.72 -16.76
N THR A 397 19.71 -12.28 -17.68
CA THR A 397 19.22 -13.07 -18.81
C THR A 397 18.61 -14.39 -18.32
N PRO A 398 17.30 -14.63 -18.50
CA PRO A 398 16.60 -15.78 -17.93
C PRO A 398 17.22 -17.14 -18.29
N GLN A 399 17.76 -17.27 -19.50
CA GLN A 399 18.35 -18.50 -20.02
C GLN A 399 19.58 -18.96 -19.22
N ASN A 400 20.29 -18.02 -18.58
CA ASN A 400 21.48 -18.33 -17.79
C ASN A 400 21.15 -18.92 -16.41
N PHE A 401 19.88 -18.87 -15.99
CA PHE A 401 19.44 -19.29 -14.66
C PHE A 401 18.36 -20.37 -14.75
N HIS A 402 18.71 -21.58 -14.35
CA HIS A 402 17.84 -22.76 -14.36
C HIS A 402 18.12 -23.65 -13.14
N SER A 403 17.37 -24.74 -12.95
CA SER A 403 17.52 -25.62 -11.77
C SER A 403 18.90 -26.28 -11.61
N LEU A 404 19.75 -26.24 -12.64
CA LEU A 404 21.09 -26.82 -12.68
C LEU A 404 22.21 -25.78 -12.85
N SER A 405 21.90 -24.48 -12.76
CA SER A 405 22.91 -23.41 -12.81
C SER A 405 23.35 -22.97 -11.41
N CYS A 406 24.46 -22.22 -11.34
CA CYS A 406 24.92 -21.53 -10.13
C CYS A 406 25.10 -22.45 -8.91
N TRP A 407 25.98 -23.43 -9.04
CA TRP A 407 26.42 -24.31 -7.96
C TRP A 407 27.54 -23.72 -7.09
N GLN A 408 28.02 -22.53 -7.45
CA GLN A 408 29.08 -21.78 -6.78
C GLN A 408 28.71 -20.28 -6.70
N PRO A 409 29.27 -19.51 -5.74
CA PRO A 409 29.01 -18.09 -5.58
C PRO A 409 29.85 -17.22 -6.53
N THR A 410 29.83 -17.53 -7.83
CA THR A 410 30.47 -16.69 -8.85
C THR A 410 29.62 -15.44 -9.14
N GLN A 411 30.22 -14.46 -9.83
CA GLN A 411 29.54 -13.21 -10.19
C GLN A 411 28.22 -13.48 -10.94
N GLY A 412 27.11 -12.98 -10.38
CA GLY A 412 25.76 -13.17 -10.91
C GLY A 412 25.04 -14.43 -10.39
N CYS A 413 25.76 -15.38 -9.81
CA CYS A 413 25.23 -16.64 -9.29
C CYS A 413 25.00 -16.64 -7.77
N GLU A 414 25.42 -15.60 -7.07
CA GLU A 414 25.43 -15.53 -5.60
C GLU A 414 24.01 -15.70 -5.02
N SER A 415 23.00 -15.09 -5.66
CA SER A 415 21.62 -15.18 -5.21
C SER A 415 21.06 -16.60 -5.32
N GLN A 416 21.33 -17.29 -6.43
CA GLN A 416 20.86 -18.66 -6.65
C GLN A 416 21.60 -19.66 -5.76
N PHE A 417 22.92 -19.50 -5.62
CA PHE A 417 23.72 -20.33 -4.74
C PHE A 417 23.29 -20.18 -3.27
N LEU A 418 23.07 -18.94 -2.81
CA LEU A 418 22.51 -18.69 -1.49
C LEU A 418 21.12 -19.33 -1.30
N ALA A 419 20.28 -19.32 -2.34
CA ALA A 419 18.97 -19.98 -2.30
C ALA A 419 19.08 -21.51 -2.19
N ARG A 420 20.10 -22.13 -2.80
CA ARG A 420 20.41 -23.57 -2.64
C ARG A 420 20.85 -23.89 -1.22
N LEU A 421 21.78 -23.12 -0.64
CA LEU A 421 22.21 -23.28 0.74
C LEU A 421 21.07 -23.09 1.74
N ASN A 422 20.21 -22.09 1.52
CA ASN A 422 19.03 -21.89 2.36
C ASN A 422 18.03 -23.06 2.26
N ARG A 423 17.88 -23.68 1.09
CA ARG A 423 17.09 -24.91 0.95
C ARG A 423 17.73 -26.07 1.70
N LEU A 424 19.06 -26.19 1.67
CA LEU A 424 19.82 -27.21 2.38
C LEU A 424 19.62 -27.11 3.90
N SER A 425 19.71 -25.90 4.46
CA SER A 425 19.52 -25.70 5.92
C SER A 425 18.07 -25.69 6.40
N SER A 426 17.09 -25.52 5.50
CA SER A 426 15.67 -25.45 5.86
C SER A 426 15.13 -26.71 6.56
N LYS A 427 13.96 -26.59 7.21
CA LYS A 427 13.24 -27.72 7.85
C LYS A 427 12.95 -28.87 6.88
N GLN A 428 12.69 -28.55 5.61
CA GLN A 428 12.44 -29.52 4.55
C GLN A 428 13.74 -30.10 3.95
N GLY A 429 14.91 -29.61 4.36
CA GLY A 429 16.23 -30.08 3.97
C GLY A 429 16.86 -30.90 5.09
N LEU A 430 18.04 -30.49 5.53
CA LEU A 430 18.77 -31.08 6.64
C LEU A 430 18.39 -30.50 8.01
N ALA A 431 17.50 -29.51 8.04
CA ALA A 431 16.96 -28.90 9.27
C ALA A 431 18.04 -28.37 10.23
N LEU A 432 19.01 -27.61 9.71
CA LEU A 432 20.12 -27.05 10.49
C LEU A 432 19.64 -25.91 11.42
N PRO A 433 19.61 -26.11 12.75
CA PRO A 433 19.20 -25.05 13.66
C PRO A 433 20.18 -23.88 13.61
N PHE A 434 19.68 -22.64 13.72
CA PHE A 434 20.50 -21.41 13.72
C PHE A 434 21.25 -21.11 12.40
N VAL A 435 21.05 -21.89 11.34
CA VAL A 435 21.67 -21.67 10.03
C VAL A 435 20.65 -21.12 9.02
N GLY A 436 20.55 -19.79 8.94
CA GLY A 436 19.66 -19.09 8.02
C GLY A 436 20.39 -18.37 6.88
N PRO A 437 19.65 -17.60 6.03
CA PRO A 437 20.23 -16.84 4.92
C PRO A 437 21.36 -15.89 5.34
N GLY A 438 21.22 -15.25 6.51
CA GLY A 438 22.25 -14.36 7.06
C GLY A 438 23.54 -15.09 7.43
N THR A 439 23.42 -16.31 7.97
CA THR A 439 24.57 -17.17 8.32
C THR A 439 25.31 -17.60 7.05
N TRP A 440 24.59 -18.10 6.05
CA TRP A 440 25.18 -18.49 4.77
C TRP A 440 25.86 -17.32 4.07
N LYS A 441 25.24 -16.14 4.07
CA LYS A 441 25.85 -14.95 3.47
C LYS A 441 27.20 -14.60 4.12
N LYS A 442 27.31 -14.66 5.45
CA LYS A 442 28.60 -14.44 6.16
C LYS A 442 29.65 -15.47 5.76
N LEU A 443 29.27 -16.75 5.72
CA LEU A 443 30.18 -17.84 5.35
C LEU A 443 30.70 -17.70 3.92
N ILE A 444 29.82 -17.37 2.96
CA ILE A 444 30.20 -17.07 1.56
C ILE A 444 31.13 -15.87 1.50
N GLN A 445 30.79 -14.77 2.19
CA GLN A 445 31.59 -13.53 2.19
C GLN A 445 32.99 -13.71 2.79
N SER A 446 33.17 -14.67 3.70
CA SER A 446 34.48 -15.04 4.24
C SER A 446 35.35 -15.92 3.32
N GLY A 447 34.83 -16.31 2.15
CA GLY A 447 35.51 -17.20 1.20
C GLY A 447 35.58 -18.66 1.66
N GLN A 448 34.88 -19.03 2.72
CA GLN A 448 34.90 -20.38 3.31
C GLN A 448 33.94 -21.36 2.63
N ILE A 449 32.98 -20.83 1.85
CA ILE A 449 31.95 -21.63 1.17
C ILE A 449 31.92 -21.23 -0.30
N ASN A 450 32.43 -22.12 -1.15
CA ASN A 450 32.40 -22.05 -2.62
C ASN A 450 31.57 -23.19 -3.23
N SER A 451 31.28 -24.25 -2.47
CA SER A 451 30.41 -25.37 -2.85
C SER A 451 29.30 -25.61 -1.82
N LEU A 452 28.29 -26.42 -2.18
CA LEU A 452 27.21 -26.79 -1.25
C LEU A 452 27.64 -27.66 -0.08
N THR A 453 28.84 -28.23 -0.13
CA THR A 453 29.35 -29.21 0.83
C THR A 453 30.55 -28.71 1.64
N ASP A 454 31.12 -27.55 1.33
CA ASP A 454 32.33 -27.04 2.02
C ASP A 454 32.16 -26.92 3.54
N TRP A 455 30.93 -26.67 3.99
CA TRP A 455 30.59 -26.61 5.42
C TRP A 455 30.85 -27.93 6.17
N LEU A 456 30.95 -29.06 5.47
CA LEU A 456 31.33 -30.37 6.04
C LEU A 456 32.79 -30.41 6.51
N THR A 457 33.62 -29.44 6.14
CA THR A 457 35.03 -29.39 6.55
C THR A 457 35.35 -28.22 7.48
N LEU A 458 34.36 -27.41 7.82
CA LEU A 458 34.54 -26.28 8.73
C LEU A 458 34.77 -26.76 10.17
N ASP A 459 35.73 -26.10 10.82
CA ASP A 459 36.09 -26.31 12.22
C ASP A 459 35.87 -25.04 13.06
N ALA A 460 36.00 -25.16 14.38
CA ALA A 460 35.77 -24.06 15.31
C ALA A 460 36.75 -22.91 15.09
N SER A 461 38.01 -23.24 14.80
CA SER A 461 39.10 -22.28 14.64
C SER A 461 38.90 -21.38 13.41
N ARG A 462 38.30 -21.91 12.34
CA ARG A 462 37.94 -21.14 11.14
C ARG A 462 36.71 -20.28 11.39
N LEU A 463 35.67 -20.83 12.03
CA LEU A 463 34.41 -20.12 12.26
C LEU A 463 34.57 -18.90 13.16
N VAL A 464 35.36 -19.00 14.24
CA VAL A 464 35.58 -17.88 15.18
C VAL A 464 36.32 -16.70 14.53
N LYS A 465 37.07 -16.92 13.44
CA LYS A 465 37.77 -15.86 12.71
C LYS A 465 36.86 -15.03 11.78
N ILE A 466 35.61 -15.47 11.57
CA ILE A 466 34.69 -14.80 10.65
C ILE A 466 33.94 -13.69 11.40
N ALA A 467 33.96 -12.49 10.83
CA ALA A 467 33.27 -11.34 11.38
C ALA A 467 31.77 -11.64 11.63
N GLY A 468 31.34 -11.46 12.88
CA GLY A 468 29.97 -11.70 13.31
C GLY A 468 29.67 -13.13 13.76
N PHE A 469 30.69 -13.98 13.95
CA PHE A 469 30.63 -15.19 14.78
C PHE A 469 31.57 -15.04 15.99
N GLY A 470 31.04 -15.24 17.19
CA GLY A 470 31.84 -15.47 18.41
C GLY A 470 31.88 -16.95 18.76
N GLU A 471 32.67 -17.32 19.78
CA GLU A 471 32.89 -18.70 20.23
C GLU A 471 31.60 -19.51 20.36
N ARG A 472 30.64 -19.03 21.18
CA ARG A 472 29.35 -19.71 21.39
C ARG A 472 28.50 -19.85 20.11
N SER A 473 28.59 -18.92 19.17
CA SER A 473 27.88 -19.07 17.88
C SER A 473 28.58 -20.10 17.00
N SER A 474 29.91 -20.14 16.99
CA SER A 474 30.70 -21.11 16.22
C SER A 474 30.46 -22.53 16.71
N GLU A 475 30.43 -22.76 18.03
CA GLU A 475 30.09 -24.06 18.63
C GLU A 475 28.68 -24.53 18.26
N ARG A 476 27.69 -23.62 18.32
CA ARG A 476 26.31 -23.93 17.89
C ARG A 476 26.22 -24.29 16.42
N LEU A 477 26.96 -23.58 15.55
CA LEU A 477 27.02 -23.88 14.13
C LEU A 477 27.63 -25.25 13.88
N LEU A 478 28.74 -25.59 14.54
CA LEU A 478 29.35 -26.92 14.43
C LEU A 478 28.43 -28.03 14.89
N THR A 479 27.77 -27.84 16.03
CA THR A 479 26.80 -28.81 16.54
C THR A 479 25.67 -29.02 15.51
N SER A 480 25.18 -27.94 14.91
CA SER A 480 24.20 -28.02 13.82
C SER A 480 24.73 -28.77 12.60
N PHE A 481 25.98 -28.55 12.20
CA PHE A 481 26.59 -29.23 11.07
C PHE A 481 26.82 -30.72 11.34
N GLN A 482 27.25 -31.09 12.55
CA GLN A 482 27.42 -32.48 12.95
C GLN A 482 26.08 -33.23 12.95
N GLY A 483 25.02 -32.63 13.52
CA GLY A 483 23.69 -33.20 13.49
C GLY A 483 23.12 -33.35 12.07
N ALA A 484 23.48 -32.45 11.16
CA ALA A 484 23.07 -32.52 9.76
C ALA A 484 23.69 -33.72 9.01
N ARG A 485 24.92 -34.13 9.36
CA ARG A 485 25.59 -35.29 8.74
C ARG A 485 24.87 -36.60 9.01
N GLN A 486 24.18 -36.70 10.15
CA GLN A 486 23.44 -37.88 10.58
C GLN A 486 22.02 -37.95 9.99
N GLN A 487 21.63 -37.02 9.12
CA GLN A 487 20.30 -37.06 8.50
C GLN A 487 20.20 -38.22 7.49
N PRO A 488 19.00 -38.81 7.32
CA PRO A 488 18.78 -39.89 6.35
C PRO A 488 19.08 -39.48 4.91
N PHE A 489 19.44 -40.47 4.08
CA PHE A 489 19.72 -40.32 2.64
C PHE A 489 18.67 -39.47 1.90
N GLU A 490 17.38 -39.77 2.11
CA GLU A 490 16.31 -39.03 1.44
C GLU A 490 16.31 -37.53 1.74
N ARG A 491 16.66 -37.15 2.98
CA ARG A 491 16.77 -35.74 3.37
C ARG A 491 17.95 -35.08 2.68
N TRP A 492 19.07 -35.77 2.56
CA TRP A 492 20.23 -35.30 1.82
C TRP A 492 19.93 -35.04 0.36
N VAL A 493 19.31 -35.99 -0.32
CA VAL A 493 18.93 -35.86 -1.73
C VAL A 493 17.95 -34.69 -1.93
N LYS A 494 16.95 -34.55 -1.03
CA LYS A 494 16.03 -33.40 -1.03
C LYS A 494 16.74 -32.07 -0.73
N ALA A 495 17.78 -32.09 0.09
CA ALA A 495 18.54 -30.91 0.51
C ALA A 495 19.50 -30.39 -0.57
N ILE A 496 20.18 -31.27 -1.31
CA ILE A 496 21.02 -30.90 -2.47
C ILE A 496 20.19 -30.36 -3.64
N GLY A 497 18.87 -30.60 -3.61
CA GLY A 497 17.90 -29.90 -4.44
C GLY A 497 17.21 -30.77 -5.49
N LEU A 498 17.12 -32.09 -5.28
CA LEU A 498 16.38 -33.00 -6.15
C LEU A 498 15.01 -32.40 -6.53
N PRO A 499 14.63 -32.42 -7.82
CA PRO A 499 13.28 -32.06 -8.24
C PRO A 499 12.21 -32.80 -7.43
N PRO A 500 11.03 -32.20 -7.20
CA PRO A 500 9.97 -32.86 -6.44
C PRO A 500 9.61 -34.21 -7.06
N THR A 501 9.62 -35.28 -6.26
CA THR A 501 9.29 -36.65 -6.69
C THR A 501 7.88 -37.09 -6.29
N GLY A 502 7.13 -36.25 -5.56
CA GLY A 502 5.87 -36.67 -4.97
C GLY A 502 6.11 -37.78 -3.95
N ASP A 503 5.36 -38.88 -4.10
CA ASP A 503 5.44 -40.05 -3.22
C ASP A 503 6.37 -41.15 -3.76
N ALA A 504 7.03 -40.93 -4.90
CA ALA A 504 7.93 -41.91 -5.48
C ALA A 504 9.09 -42.25 -4.52
N ALA A 505 9.32 -43.54 -4.31
CA ALA A 505 10.32 -44.04 -3.38
C ALA A 505 11.73 -43.71 -3.89
N LEU A 506 12.52 -42.97 -3.10
CA LEU A 506 13.89 -42.59 -3.46
C LEU A 506 14.91 -43.73 -3.25
N GLY A 507 14.52 -44.78 -2.55
CA GLY A 507 15.42 -45.85 -2.12
C GLY A 507 16.35 -45.42 -0.99
N HIS A 508 17.41 -46.22 -0.76
CA HIS A 508 18.33 -46.04 0.36
C HIS A 508 19.77 -45.70 -0.06
N SER A 509 20.08 -45.70 -1.36
CA SER A 509 21.43 -45.42 -1.86
C SER A 509 21.43 -44.55 -3.12
N TRP A 510 22.51 -43.80 -3.29
CA TRP A 510 22.76 -42.92 -4.43
C TRP A 510 22.83 -43.70 -5.75
N GLN A 511 23.51 -44.86 -5.78
CA GLN A 511 23.64 -45.71 -6.97
C GLN A 511 22.27 -46.17 -7.47
N ALA A 512 21.37 -46.58 -6.57
CA ALA A 512 20.02 -46.99 -6.95
C ALA A 512 19.20 -45.84 -7.56
N LEU A 513 19.44 -44.62 -7.08
CA LEU A 513 18.77 -43.42 -7.59
C LEU A 513 19.28 -43.03 -8.97
N VAL A 514 20.61 -43.02 -9.17
CA VAL A 514 21.26 -42.64 -10.43
C VAL A 514 21.06 -43.67 -11.54
N ALA A 515 20.83 -44.94 -11.20
CA ALA A 515 20.54 -46.00 -12.16
C ALA A 515 19.19 -45.83 -12.88
N ARG A 516 18.29 -44.98 -12.37
CA ARG A 516 16.98 -44.72 -12.98
C ARG A 516 17.11 -43.74 -14.13
N ASP A 517 16.80 -44.21 -15.33
CA ASP A 517 16.67 -43.37 -16.52
C ASP A 517 15.31 -42.63 -16.55
N THR A 518 15.10 -41.85 -17.60
CA THR A 518 13.87 -41.08 -17.80
C THR A 518 12.62 -41.96 -17.86
N ASP A 519 12.70 -43.16 -18.44
CA ASP A 519 11.53 -44.04 -18.59
C ASP A 519 11.19 -44.73 -17.26
N ALA A 520 12.22 -45.15 -16.50
CA ALA A 520 12.04 -45.63 -15.14
C ALA A 520 11.39 -44.56 -14.24
N TRP A 521 11.80 -43.30 -14.34
CA TRP A 521 11.16 -42.21 -13.59
C TRP A 521 9.73 -41.94 -14.05
N ARG A 522 9.43 -42.10 -15.34
CA ARG A 522 8.07 -41.91 -15.88
C ARG A 522 7.10 -43.00 -15.44
N ALA A 523 7.60 -44.20 -15.17
CA ALA A 523 6.79 -45.32 -14.67
C ALA A 523 6.31 -45.10 -13.21
N GLU A 524 6.94 -44.20 -12.46
CA GLU A 524 6.58 -43.90 -11.08
C GLU A 524 5.27 -43.10 -10.98
N PRO A 525 4.35 -43.46 -10.05
CA PRO A 525 3.11 -42.73 -9.84
C PRO A 525 3.33 -41.25 -9.56
N GLY A 526 2.62 -40.37 -10.29
CA GLY A 526 2.68 -38.92 -10.09
C GLY A 526 3.87 -38.21 -10.76
N ILE A 527 4.70 -38.93 -11.53
CA ILE A 527 5.81 -38.37 -12.29
C ILE A 527 5.46 -38.26 -13.78
N GLY A 528 5.18 -37.03 -14.21
CA GLY A 528 4.96 -36.72 -15.63
C GLY A 528 6.26 -36.61 -16.45
N PRO A 529 6.18 -36.56 -17.79
CA PRO A 529 7.34 -36.62 -18.69
C PRO A 529 8.38 -35.53 -18.42
N ARG A 530 7.95 -34.27 -18.27
CA ARG A 530 8.84 -33.15 -17.95
C ARG A 530 9.57 -33.33 -16.62
N ARG A 531 8.93 -33.97 -15.63
CA ARG A 531 9.53 -34.19 -14.31
C ARG A 531 10.53 -35.34 -14.33
N ALA A 532 10.24 -36.40 -15.08
CA ALA A 532 11.17 -37.48 -15.31
C ALA A 532 12.46 -36.98 -15.99
N GLU A 533 12.34 -36.14 -17.03
CA GLU A 533 13.48 -35.49 -17.69
C GLU A 533 14.29 -34.64 -16.71
N GLN A 534 13.64 -33.84 -15.86
CA GLN A 534 14.31 -33.03 -14.85
C GLN A 534 15.06 -33.87 -13.81
N LEU A 535 14.48 -34.99 -13.37
CA LEU A 535 15.10 -35.91 -12.42
C LEU A 535 16.34 -36.57 -13.03
N SER A 536 16.21 -37.12 -14.25
CA SER A 536 17.32 -37.72 -14.98
C SER A 536 18.44 -36.70 -15.22
N ALA A 537 18.11 -35.50 -15.72
CA ALA A 537 19.09 -34.44 -15.96
C ALA A 537 19.80 -34.00 -14.66
N PHE A 538 19.07 -33.90 -13.54
CA PHE A 538 19.66 -33.55 -12.25
C PHE A 538 20.67 -34.61 -11.76
N LEU A 539 20.30 -35.89 -11.83
CA LEU A 539 21.15 -36.99 -11.36
C LEU A 539 22.39 -37.19 -12.26
N GLN A 540 22.29 -36.79 -13.52
CA GLN A 540 23.40 -36.85 -14.47
C GLN A 540 24.27 -35.59 -14.50
N ASP A 541 23.86 -34.50 -13.84
CA ASP A 541 24.60 -33.23 -13.85
C ASP A 541 26.00 -33.39 -13.22
N PRO A 542 27.07 -32.89 -13.87
CA PRO A 542 28.43 -33.03 -13.36
C PRO A 542 28.64 -32.43 -11.96
N ASN A 543 27.97 -31.31 -11.63
CA ASN A 543 28.11 -30.68 -10.32
C ASN A 543 27.42 -31.51 -9.24
N VAL A 544 26.28 -32.12 -9.56
CA VAL A 544 25.55 -33.02 -8.65
C VAL A 544 26.37 -34.28 -8.39
N ARG A 545 27.02 -34.83 -9.42
CA ARG A 545 27.93 -35.96 -9.27
C ARG A 545 29.13 -35.61 -8.38
N ALA A 546 29.77 -34.45 -8.60
CA ALA A 546 30.87 -33.98 -7.75
C ALA A 546 30.44 -33.78 -6.28
N ILE A 547 29.23 -33.29 -6.04
CA ILE A 547 28.64 -33.22 -4.69
C ILE A 547 28.48 -34.62 -4.10
N SER A 548 27.94 -35.58 -4.87
CA SER A 548 27.76 -36.95 -4.39
C SER A 548 29.08 -37.62 -4.01
N GLU A 549 30.15 -37.40 -4.79
CA GLU A 549 31.49 -37.90 -4.49
C GLU A 549 32.06 -37.27 -3.22
N THR A 550 31.81 -35.97 -3.01
CA THR A 550 32.20 -35.27 -1.78
C THR A 550 31.46 -35.82 -0.56
N LEU A 551 30.16 -36.12 -0.70
CA LEU A 551 29.36 -36.73 0.37
C LEU A 551 29.82 -38.16 0.69
N ARG A 552 30.17 -38.94 -0.34
CA ARG A 552 30.78 -40.27 -0.18
C ARG A 552 32.10 -40.20 0.59
N ALA A 553 32.99 -39.29 0.19
CA ALA A 553 34.28 -39.09 0.87
C ALA A 553 34.12 -38.62 2.32
N ALA A 554 33.03 -37.89 2.62
CA ALA A 554 32.66 -37.48 3.96
C ALA A 554 31.89 -38.56 4.77
N ALA A 555 31.74 -39.78 4.22
CA ALA A 555 31.02 -40.90 4.82
C ALA A 555 29.56 -40.57 5.22
N VAL A 556 28.87 -39.80 4.39
CA VAL A 556 27.44 -39.51 4.60
C VAL A 556 26.61 -40.75 4.22
N PRO A 557 25.68 -41.21 5.09
CA PRO A 557 24.90 -42.42 4.83
C PRO A 557 24.12 -42.39 3.49
N GLY A 558 24.24 -43.48 2.72
CA GLY A 558 23.54 -43.68 1.45
C GLY A 558 24.24 -43.10 0.21
N PHE A 559 25.48 -42.62 0.33
CA PHE A 559 26.29 -42.12 -0.80
C PHE A 559 27.50 -43.02 -1.11
N ASP A 560 27.56 -44.22 -0.54
CA ASP A 560 28.65 -45.20 -0.62
C ASP A 560 28.90 -45.81 -2.01
#